data_AF-A0A9E3ECA1-F1
#
_entry.id   AF-A0A9E3ECA1-F1
#
_cell.length_a   1.000
_cell.length_b   1.000
_cell.length_c   1.000
_cell.angle_alpha   90.00
_cell.angle_beta   90.00
_cell.angle_gamma   90.00
#
_symmetry.space_group_name_H-M   'P 1'
#
loop_
_entity.id
_entity.type
_entity.pdbx_description
1 polymer ?
#
loop_
_entity_poly.entity_id
_entity_poly.type
_entity_poly.pdbx_seq_one_letter_code
_entity_poly.pdbx_strand_id
1 'polypeptide(L)'
;MRRRAAVDKRRRNARPSKYRPRTEAQRQRRKDLWEVRAEARKARQAEAEEVRLHARLAELETALRDHGSDGVHRRRHSRSLEDIENDAERLAVLRARVERLEALWAIDKRRRETRGKIIMGGALLAEMIDAVAAGETEVLAGFLDVLDRRVEAPRDRLTLHDLLGGAPLPLRSSDAFAIDPNEAEAPFPAAPEFDALLQSAMAEEAEFTPSEIDPDYADLDAAWSSSR
;
A
#
# COMPACT_ATOMS: atom_id res chain seq x y z
N MET A 1 -32.25 -85.79 -8.00
CA MET A 1 -31.26 -84.83 -8.54
C MET A 1 -31.97 -83.64 -9.19
N ARG A 2 -31.92 -82.44 -8.58
CA ARG A 2 -32.55 -81.22 -9.13
C ARG A 2 -31.58 -80.50 -10.08
N ARG A 3 -31.87 -80.47 -11.39
CA ARG A 3 -31.15 -79.63 -12.35
C ARG A 3 -31.52 -78.16 -12.11
N ARG A 4 -30.58 -77.35 -11.62
CA ARG A 4 -30.70 -75.88 -11.58
C ARG A 4 -30.75 -75.38 -13.02
N ALA A 5 -31.88 -74.80 -13.43
CA ALA A 5 -31.97 -74.03 -14.66
C ALA A 5 -30.98 -72.86 -14.56
N ALA A 6 -29.93 -72.89 -15.38
CA ALA A 6 -28.98 -71.80 -15.48
C ALA A 6 -29.71 -70.59 -16.08
N VAL A 7 -30.06 -69.62 -15.23
CA VAL A 7 -30.61 -68.34 -15.67
C VAL A 7 -29.56 -67.65 -16.52
N ASP A 8 -29.83 -67.55 -17.82
CA ASP A 8 -28.97 -66.90 -18.81
C ASP A 8 -28.66 -65.46 -18.38
N LYS A 9 -27.41 -65.23 -17.96
CA LYS A 9 -26.93 -63.92 -17.47
C LYS A 9 -27.02 -62.84 -18.55
N ARG A 10 -27.15 -63.20 -19.83
CA ARG A 10 -27.29 -62.25 -20.95
C ARG A 10 -28.62 -61.49 -20.92
N ARG A 11 -29.67 -62.03 -20.27
CA ARG A 11 -30.97 -61.34 -20.12
C ARG A 11 -31.02 -60.29 -19.00
N ARG A 12 -30.05 -60.24 -18.07
CA ARG A 12 -30.03 -59.23 -16.99
C ARG A 12 -29.61 -57.83 -17.46
N ASN A 13 -28.94 -57.72 -18.60
CA ASN A 13 -28.48 -56.44 -19.15
C ASN A 13 -29.54 -55.72 -20.00
N ALA A 14 -30.76 -56.26 -20.12
CA ALA A 14 -31.87 -55.63 -20.83
C ALA A 14 -32.75 -54.75 -19.93
N ARG A 15 -32.30 -54.39 -18.71
CA ARG A 15 -32.96 -53.33 -17.95
C ARG A 15 -32.70 -52.01 -18.66
N PRO A 16 -33.74 -51.23 -19.04
CA PRO A 16 -33.53 -49.86 -19.51
C PRO A 16 -32.70 -49.14 -18.45
N SER A 17 -31.52 -48.65 -18.80
CA SER A 17 -30.71 -47.87 -17.86
C SER A 17 -31.59 -46.73 -17.35
N LYS A 18 -31.65 -46.54 -16.04
CA LYS A 18 -32.45 -45.48 -15.37
C LYS A 18 -32.20 -44.09 -15.99
N TYR A 19 -31.05 -43.94 -16.65
CA TYR A 19 -30.71 -42.80 -17.48
C TYR A 19 -30.65 -43.26 -18.93
N ARG A 20 -31.71 -42.99 -19.71
CA ARG A 20 -31.60 -42.96 -21.17
C ARG A 20 -30.58 -41.87 -21.51
N PRO A 21 -29.55 -42.14 -22.33
CA PRO A 21 -28.60 -41.12 -22.71
C PRO A 21 -29.35 -39.96 -23.36
N ARG A 22 -29.13 -38.76 -22.86
CA ARG A 22 -29.80 -37.55 -23.36
C ARG A 22 -29.42 -37.35 -24.82
N THR A 23 -30.41 -37.04 -25.65
CA THR A 23 -30.19 -36.60 -27.03
C THR A 23 -29.42 -35.28 -27.05
N GLU A 24 -28.74 -34.97 -28.14
CA GLU A 24 -27.99 -33.72 -28.29
C GLU A 24 -28.89 -32.49 -28.07
N ALA A 25 -30.11 -32.51 -28.62
CA ALA A 25 -31.11 -31.48 -28.40
C ALA A 25 -31.46 -31.29 -26.91
N GLN A 26 -31.53 -32.36 -26.11
CA GLN A 26 -31.76 -32.27 -24.67
C GLN A 26 -30.56 -31.71 -23.90
N ARG A 27 -29.33 -31.97 -24.38
CA ARG A 27 -28.11 -31.39 -23.80
C ARG A 27 -28.03 -29.90 -24.11
N GLN A 28 -28.32 -29.51 -25.35
CA GLN A 28 -28.31 -28.11 -25.78
C GLN A 28 -29.34 -27.29 -24.99
N ARG A 29 -30.60 -27.74 -24.93
CA ARG A 29 -31.64 -27.08 -24.11
C ARG A 29 -31.23 -26.89 -22.65
N ARG A 30 -30.49 -27.85 -22.07
CA ARG A 30 -30.00 -27.72 -20.68
C ARG A 30 -28.89 -26.68 -20.56
N LYS A 31 -28.01 -26.60 -21.57
CA LYS A 31 -26.95 -25.60 -21.64
C LYS A 31 -27.56 -24.20 -21.75
N ASP A 32 -28.50 -24.01 -22.67
CA ASP A 32 -29.21 -22.74 -22.86
C ASP A 32 -29.94 -22.32 -21.56
N LEU A 33 -30.64 -23.24 -20.90
CA LEU A 33 -31.29 -22.97 -19.60
C LEU A 33 -30.29 -22.59 -18.50
N TRP A 34 -29.09 -23.16 -18.52
CA TRP A 34 -28.05 -22.83 -17.55
C TRP A 34 -27.45 -21.46 -17.83
N GLU A 35 -27.25 -21.10 -19.10
CA GLU A 35 -26.77 -19.80 -19.55
C GLU A 35 -27.76 -18.69 -19.17
N VAL A 36 -29.06 -18.85 -19.48
CA VAL A 36 -30.12 -17.90 -19.06
C VAL A 36 -30.15 -17.73 -17.53
N ARG A 37 -29.99 -18.81 -16.77
CA ARG A 37 -29.90 -18.72 -15.29
C ARG A 37 -28.62 -18.07 -14.81
N ALA A 38 -27.52 -18.23 -15.52
CA ALA A 38 -26.26 -17.58 -15.19
C ALA A 38 -26.36 -16.07 -15.45
N GLU A 39 -26.92 -15.66 -16.57
CA GLU A 39 -27.20 -14.25 -16.90
C GLU A 39 -28.14 -13.61 -15.89
N ALA A 40 -29.25 -14.27 -15.54
CA ALA A 40 -30.18 -13.78 -14.52
C ALA A 40 -29.55 -13.69 -13.10
N ARG A 41 -28.47 -14.45 -12.82
CA ARG A 41 -27.71 -14.29 -11.57
C ARG A 41 -26.76 -13.10 -11.66
N LYS A 42 -26.07 -12.91 -12.79
CA LYS A 42 -25.20 -11.77 -13.03
C LYS A 42 -25.96 -10.45 -12.95
N ALA A 43 -27.15 -10.37 -13.56
CA ALA A 43 -28.01 -9.19 -13.50
C ALA A 43 -28.39 -8.84 -12.05
N ARG A 44 -28.89 -9.81 -11.27
CA ARG A 44 -29.20 -9.61 -9.85
C ARG A 44 -27.99 -9.20 -9.01
N GLN A 45 -26.81 -9.72 -9.32
CA GLN A 45 -25.58 -9.33 -8.65
C GLN A 45 -25.19 -7.89 -8.98
N ALA A 46 -25.33 -7.48 -10.24
CA ALA A 46 -25.05 -6.11 -10.68
C ALA A 46 -26.01 -5.11 -10.01
N GLU A 47 -27.31 -5.40 -9.96
CA GLU A 47 -28.31 -4.57 -9.26
C GLU A 47 -27.99 -4.45 -7.76
N ALA A 48 -27.70 -5.56 -7.10
CA ALA A 48 -27.34 -5.55 -5.68
C ALA A 48 -26.05 -4.77 -5.41
N GLU A 49 -25.09 -4.85 -6.32
CA GLU A 49 -23.84 -4.10 -6.24
C GLU A 49 -24.05 -2.61 -6.46
N GLU A 50 -24.87 -2.21 -7.44
CA GLU A 50 -25.24 -0.81 -7.71
C GLU A 50 -25.87 -0.18 -6.47
N VAL A 51 -26.84 -0.85 -5.84
CA VAL A 51 -27.46 -0.40 -4.58
C VAL A 51 -26.42 -0.23 -3.46
N ARG A 52 -25.51 -1.20 -3.30
CA ARG A 52 -24.44 -1.12 -2.29
C ARG A 52 -23.52 0.07 -2.55
N LEU A 53 -23.15 0.30 -3.80
CA LEU A 53 -22.25 1.40 -4.18
C LEU A 53 -22.91 2.76 -3.98
N HIS A 54 -24.21 2.91 -4.29
CA HIS A 54 -24.94 4.13 -3.99
C HIS A 54 -25.01 4.43 -2.49
N ALA A 55 -25.29 3.42 -1.66
CA ALA A 55 -25.28 3.59 -0.21
C ALA A 55 -23.89 4.02 0.29
N ARG A 56 -22.83 3.37 -0.22
CA ARG A 56 -21.45 3.69 0.14
C ARG A 56 -21.03 5.09 -0.31
N LEU A 57 -21.43 5.50 -1.50
CA LEU A 57 -21.20 6.86 -2.03
C LEU A 57 -21.82 7.90 -1.09
N ALA A 58 -23.08 7.74 -0.72
CA ALA A 58 -23.80 8.67 0.16
C ALA A 58 -23.19 8.73 1.57
N GLU A 59 -22.76 7.59 2.12
CA GLU A 59 -22.04 7.51 3.40
C GLU A 59 -20.73 8.31 3.34
N LEU A 60 -19.91 8.08 2.31
CA LEU A 60 -18.62 8.76 2.15
C LEU A 60 -18.78 10.26 1.92
N GLU A 61 -19.75 10.67 1.11
CA GLU A 61 -20.05 12.08 0.88
C GLU A 61 -20.49 12.78 2.17
N THR A 62 -21.27 12.09 3.00
CA THR A 62 -21.69 12.63 4.30
C THR A 62 -20.51 12.73 5.26
N ALA A 63 -19.72 11.66 5.41
CA ALA A 63 -18.52 11.66 6.25
C ALA A 63 -17.50 12.75 5.85
N LEU A 64 -17.29 12.93 4.54
CA LEU A 64 -16.40 13.97 4.03
C LEU A 64 -16.96 15.38 4.28
N ARG A 65 -18.27 15.59 4.11
CA ARG A 65 -18.94 16.86 4.44
C ARG A 65 -18.83 17.20 5.92
N ASP A 66 -19.11 16.24 6.80
CA ASP A 66 -18.98 16.41 8.25
C ASP A 66 -17.54 16.76 8.65
N HIS A 67 -16.57 16.29 7.86
CA HIS A 67 -15.15 16.58 8.05
C HIS A 67 -14.69 17.92 7.42
N GLY A 68 -15.60 18.71 6.84
CA GLY A 68 -15.31 19.99 6.21
C GLY A 68 -14.72 19.88 4.82
N SER A 69 -14.77 18.70 4.20
CA SER A 69 -14.40 18.50 2.81
C SER A 69 -15.64 18.64 1.93
N ASP A 70 -15.70 19.71 1.14
CA ASP A 70 -16.72 19.86 0.11
C ASP A 70 -16.49 18.76 -0.94
N GLY A 71 -17.34 17.74 -0.94
CA GLY A 71 -17.17 16.48 -1.67
C GLY A 71 -16.95 16.57 -3.20
N VAL A 72 -16.97 15.42 -3.88
CA VAL A 72 -16.60 15.28 -5.30
C VAL A 72 -17.40 16.18 -6.26
N HIS A 73 -18.57 16.67 -5.85
CA HIS A 73 -19.46 17.50 -6.66
C HIS A 73 -18.96 18.92 -6.96
N ARG A 74 -17.88 19.42 -6.32
CA ARG A 74 -17.32 20.73 -6.71
C ARG A 74 -16.49 20.71 -8.00
N ARG A 75 -16.19 19.54 -8.56
CA ARG A 75 -15.56 19.49 -9.90
C ARG A 75 -16.62 19.70 -10.96
N ARG A 76 -16.56 20.85 -11.65
CA ARG A 76 -17.43 21.27 -12.76
C ARG A 76 -17.47 20.34 -13.98
N HIS A 77 -16.85 19.16 -13.92
CA HIS A 77 -16.64 18.26 -15.07
C HIS A 77 -17.06 16.80 -14.82
N SER A 78 -17.91 16.51 -13.83
CA SER A 78 -18.49 15.17 -13.69
C SER A 78 -19.86 15.11 -14.40
N ARG A 79 -19.96 14.28 -15.45
CA ARG A 79 -21.25 13.88 -16.08
C ARG A 79 -22.20 13.31 -15.02
N SER A 80 -23.51 13.53 -15.07
CA SER A 80 -24.42 12.88 -14.11
C SER A 80 -24.43 11.37 -14.31
N LEU A 81 -24.74 10.59 -13.27
CA LEU A 81 -24.98 9.14 -13.44
C LEU A 81 -26.26 8.89 -14.24
N GLU A 82 -27.24 9.79 -14.12
CA GLU A 82 -28.52 9.74 -14.85
C GLU A 82 -28.34 9.97 -16.36
N ASP A 83 -27.27 10.67 -16.76
CA ASP A 83 -26.98 10.95 -18.18
C ASP A 83 -26.31 9.77 -18.91
N ILE A 84 -26.01 8.67 -18.22
CA ILE A 84 -25.30 7.51 -18.78
C ILE A 84 -26.32 6.40 -19.10
N GLU A 85 -26.60 6.20 -20.39
CA GLU A 85 -27.58 5.22 -20.89
C GLU A 85 -27.11 3.76 -20.72
N ASN A 86 -25.81 3.51 -20.86
CA ASN A 86 -25.28 2.15 -20.75
C ASN A 86 -25.11 1.76 -19.27
N ASP A 87 -25.88 0.78 -18.81
CA ASP A 87 -25.84 0.30 -17.42
C ASP A 87 -24.45 -0.20 -16.97
N ALA A 88 -23.69 -0.85 -17.86
CA ALA A 88 -22.35 -1.32 -17.54
C ALA A 88 -21.37 -0.16 -17.38
N GLU A 89 -21.49 0.88 -18.21
CA GLU A 89 -20.72 2.11 -18.09
C GLU A 89 -21.11 2.86 -16.81
N ARG A 90 -22.41 2.99 -16.53
CA ARG A 90 -22.94 3.66 -15.32
C ARG A 90 -22.39 3.00 -14.06
N LEU A 91 -22.43 1.67 -13.98
CA LEU A 91 -21.89 0.92 -12.85
C LEU A 91 -20.38 1.10 -12.71
N ALA A 92 -19.62 1.10 -13.82
CA ALA A 92 -18.18 1.33 -13.79
C ALA A 92 -17.82 2.75 -13.30
N VAL A 93 -18.55 3.77 -13.76
CA VAL A 93 -18.39 5.15 -13.29
C VAL A 93 -18.75 5.28 -11.81
N LEU A 94 -19.82 4.64 -11.35
CA LEU A 94 -20.20 4.63 -9.94
C LEU A 94 -19.11 4.01 -9.05
N ARG A 95 -18.55 2.87 -9.45
CA ARG A 95 -17.40 2.25 -8.76
C ARG A 95 -16.22 3.21 -8.66
N ALA A 96 -15.81 3.80 -9.78
CA ALA A 96 -14.68 4.73 -9.81
C ALA A 96 -14.89 5.96 -8.91
N ARG A 97 -16.14 6.44 -8.78
CA ARG A 97 -16.47 7.54 -7.85
C ARG A 97 -16.32 7.12 -6.40
N VAL A 98 -16.83 5.94 -6.04
CA VAL A 98 -16.69 5.38 -4.70
C VAL A 98 -15.22 5.21 -4.35
N GLU A 99 -14.43 4.53 -5.20
CA GLU A 99 -12.99 4.32 -4.99
C GLU A 99 -12.24 5.65 -4.78
N ARG A 100 -12.57 6.68 -5.57
CA ARG A 100 -12.00 8.01 -5.41
C ARG A 100 -12.36 8.64 -4.07
N LEU A 101 -13.62 8.56 -3.64
CA LEU A 101 -14.06 9.08 -2.35
C LEU A 101 -13.39 8.33 -1.19
N GLU A 102 -13.23 7.01 -1.31
CA GLU A 102 -12.52 6.20 -0.32
C GLU A 102 -11.04 6.60 -0.20
N ALA A 103 -10.38 6.86 -1.33
CA ALA A 103 -9.01 7.37 -1.33
C ALA A 103 -8.91 8.74 -0.66
N LEU A 104 -9.85 9.65 -0.95
CA LEU A 104 -9.90 10.96 -0.30
C LEU A 104 -10.14 10.84 1.21
N TRP A 105 -11.05 9.96 1.61
CA TRP A 105 -11.34 9.68 3.02
C TRP A 105 -10.13 9.11 3.76
N ALA A 106 -9.42 8.17 3.15
CA ALA A 106 -8.20 7.60 3.72
C ALA A 106 -7.11 8.67 3.92
N ILE A 107 -6.97 9.60 2.96
CA ILE A 107 -6.05 10.74 3.08
C ILE A 107 -6.47 11.66 4.23
N ASP A 108 -7.75 12.03 4.33
CA ASP A 108 -8.24 12.89 5.43
C ASP A 108 -8.00 12.25 6.79
N LYS A 109 -8.30 10.95 6.93
CA LYS A 109 -8.08 10.20 8.16
C LYS A 109 -6.60 10.22 8.58
N ARG A 110 -5.68 9.97 7.64
CA ARG A 110 -4.23 10.03 7.90
C ARG A 110 -3.79 11.45 8.30
N ARG A 111 -4.27 12.48 7.59
CA ARG A 111 -3.95 13.88 7.93
C ARG A 111 -4.43 14.25 9.33
N ARG A 112 -5.64 13.84 9.70
CA ARG A 112 -6.19 14.06 11.05
C ARG A 112 -5.42 13.29 12.11
N GLU A 113 -5.05 12.05 11.84
CA GLU A 113 -4.22 11.26 12.75
C GLU A 113 -2.86 11.94 12.99
N THR A 114 -2.17 12.36 11.93
CA THR A 114 -0.92 13.10 12.04
C THR A 114 -1.12 14.42 12.80
N ARG A 115 -2.16 15.18 12.47
CA ARG A 115 -2.49 16.44 13.18
C ARG A 115 -2.77 16.19 14.66
N GLY A 116 -3.49 15.13 14.99
CA GLY A 116 -3.77 14.74 16.37
C GLY A 116 -2.50 14.41 17.14
N LYS A 117 -1.57 13.65 16.54
CA LYS A 117 -0.25 13.37 17.13
C LYS A 117 0.56 14.64 17.36
N ILE A 118 0.55 15.58 16.41
CA ILE A 118 1.24 16.86 16.54
C ILE A 118 0.62 17.72 17.66
N ILE A 119 -0.71 17.81 17.72
CA ILE A 119 -1.40 18.60 18.75
C ILE A 119 -1.14 18.00 20.13
N MET A 120 -1.32 16.69 20.30
CA MET A 120 -1.05 16.01 21.57
C MET A 120 0.43 16.13 21.96
N GLY A 121 1.34 15.89 21.03
CA GLY A 121 2.78 16.02 21.27
C GLY A 121 3.20 17.44 21.66
N GLY A 122 2.66 18.45 20.98
CA GLY A 122 2.92 19.86 21.31
C GLY A 122 2.36 20.26 22.67
N ALA A 123 1.16 19.80 23.04
CA ALA A 123 0.57 20.05 24.35
C ALA A 123 1.40 19.38 25.47
N LEU A 124 1.80 18.12 25.28
CA LEU A 124 2.65 17.42 26.25
C LEU A 124 4.03 18.06 26.38
N LEU A 125 4.62 18.52 25.26
CA LEU A 125 5.90 19.23 25.29
C LEU A 125 5.81 20.55 26.07
N ALA A 126 4.71 21.29 25.92
CA ALA A 126 4.49 22.51 26.69
C ALA A 126 4.44 22.22 28.20
N GLU A 127 3.67 21.21 28.63
CA GLU A 127 3.62 20.78 30.03
C GLU A 127 5.00 20.34 30.56
N MET A 128 5.81 19.66 29.73
CA MET A 128 7.17 19.27 30.11
C MET A 128 8.08 20.49 30.32
N ILE A 129 7.98 21.51 29.45
CA ILE A 129 8.76 22.75 29.59
C ILE A 129 8.35 23.49 30.86
N ASP A 130 7.04 23.57 31.15
CA ASP A 130 6.53 24.23 32.35
C ASP A 130 6.96 23.47 33.63
N ALA A 131 6.92 22.13 33.61
CA ALA A 131 7.41 21.30 34.71
C ALA A 131 8.92 21.48 34.96
N VAL A 132 9.73 21.57 33.90
CA VAL A 132 11.17 21.89 34.02
C VAL A 132 11.37 23.27 34.66
N ALA A 133 10.61 24.27 34.23
CA ALA A 133 10.69 25.63 34.77
C ALA A 133 10.23 25.72 36.23
N ALA A 134 9.21 24.95 36.62
CA ALA A 134 8.68 24.88 37.98
C ALA A 134 9.50 23.98 38.93
N GLY A 135 10.43 23.18 38.40
CA GLY A 135 11.21 22.21 39.18
C GLY A 135 10.43 20.96 39.57
N GLU A 136 9.37 20.62 38.84
CA GLU A 136 8.51 19.45 39.09
C GLU A 136 9.16 18.16 38.54
N THR A 137 10.07 17.60 39.33
CA THR A 137 10.93 16.48 38.91
C THR A 137 10.18 15.15 38.70
N GLU A 138 9.06 14.92 39.38
CA GLU A 138 8.29 13.67 39.27
C GLU A 138 7.62 13.52 37.90
N VAL A 139 7.00 14.59 37.40
CA VAL A 139 6.34 14.63 36.09
C VAL A 139 7.39 14.44 34.99
N LEU A 140 8.49 15.19 35.08
CA LEU A 140 9.60 15.09 34.13
C LEU A 140 10.22 13.69 34.10
N ALA A 141 10.45 13.07 35.26
CA ALA A 141 11.01 11.72 35.35
C ALA A 141 10.11 10.68 34.67
N GLY A 142 8.79 10.78 34.85
CA GLY A 142 7.82 9.90 34.20
C GLY A 142 7.86 10.02 32.67
N PHE A 143 7.94 11.25 32.14
CA PHE A 143 8.05 11.47 30.70
C PHE A 143 9.37 10.97 30.11
N LEU A 144 10.50 11.23 30.79
CA LEU A 144 11.82 10.77 30.36
C LEU A 144 11.90 9.23 30.32
N ASP A 145 11.29 8.52 31.27
CA ASP A 145 11.20 7.05 31.24
C ASP A 145 10.40 6.54 30.02
N VAL A 146 9.28 7.20 29.71
CA VAL A 146 8.48 6.85 28.52
C VAL A 146 9.28 7.10 27.24
N LEU A 147 9.96 8.24 27.13
CA LEU A 147 10.79 8.58 25.98
C LEU A 147 11.98 7.62 25.84
N ASP A 148 12.66 7.28 26.93
CA ASP A 148 13.78 6.32 26.89
C ASP A 148 13.35 4.95 26.35
N ARG A 149 12.16 4.47 26.76
CA ARG A 149 11.60 3.19 26.30
C ARG A 149 11.08 3.21 24.87
N ARG A 150 10.67 4.37 24.34
CA ARG A 150 9.95 4.48 23.04
C ARG A 150 10.80 5.05 21.92
N VAL A 151 11.85 5.81 22.24
CA VAL A 151 12.72 6.44 21.27
C VAL A 151 13.99 5.61 21.16
N GLU A 152 14.22 5.03 19.99
CA GLU A 152 15.39 4.17 19.76
C GLU A 152 16.50 4.93 19.04
N ALA A 153 16.15 5.63 17.95
CA ALA A 153 17.11 6.25 17.05
C ALA A 153 17.99 7.31 17.76
N PRO A 154 19.33 7.25 17.63
CA PRO A 154 20.23 8.22 18.25
C PRO A 154 19.94 9.67 17.84
N ARG A 155 19.54 9.90 16.58
CA ARG A 155 19.22 11.23 16.06
C ARG A 155 17.98 11.84 16.73
N ASP A 156 16.97 11.02 17.01
CA ASP A 156 15.74 11.46 17.67
C ASP A 156 16.01 11.74 19.15
N ARG A 157 16.86 10.94 19.80
CA ARG A 157 17.32 11.19 21.19
C ARG A 157 18.07 12.52 21.31
N LEU A 158 19.00 12.81 20.39
CA LEU A 158 19.72 14.10 20.35
C LEU A 158 18.75 15.27 20.16
N THR A 159 17.78 15.14 19.25
CA THR A 159 16.76 16.16 19.01
C THR A 159 15.94 16.43 20.29
N LEU A 160 15.55 15.39 21.02
CA LEU A 160 14.82 15.53 22.28
C LEU A 160 15.67 16.13 23.40
N HIS A 161 16.94 15.75 23.49
CA HIS A 161 17.89 16.35 24.43
C HIS A 161 17.98 17.88 24.24
N ASP A 162 18.11 18.33 22.99
CA ASP A 162 18.17 19.76 22.67
C ASP A 162 16.85 20.48 22.96
N LEU A 163 15.71 19.85 22.63
CA LEU A 163 14.38 20.41 22.89
C LEU A 163 14.05 20.54 24.38
N LEU A 164 14.57 19.65 25.23
CA LEU A 164 14.31 19.63 26.67
C LEU A 164 15.37 20.39 27.49
N GLY A 165 16.17 21.25 26.85
CA GLY A 165 17.15 22.08 27.55
C GLY A 165 18.31 21.30 28.17
N GLY A 166 18.72 20.19 27.54
CA GLY A 166 19.82 19.35 28.03
C GLY A 166 19.40 18.30 29.06
N ALA A 167 18.10 18.02 29.18
CA ALA A 167 17.64 16.91 30.00
C ALA A 167 18.24 15.59 29.49
N PRO A 168 18.89 14.80 30.35
CA PRO A 168 19.61 13.60 29.93
C PRO A 168 18.62 12.51 29.55
N LEU A 169 18.35 12.36 28.25
CA LEU A 169 17.97 11.06 27.71
C LEU A 169 19.26 10.29 27.53
N PRO A 170 19.48 9.17 28.24
CA PRO A 170 20.67 8.38 28.04
C PRO A 170 20.71 7.99 26.56
N LEU A 171 21.77 8.41 25.87
CA LEU A 171 22.05 7.91 24.54
C LEU A 171 22.28 6.42 24.70
N ARG A 172 21.31 5.60 24.27
CA ARG A 172 21.58 4.17 24.13
C ARG A 172 22.67 4.08 23.08
N SER A 173 23.89 3.81 23.54
CA SER A 173 24.99 3.39 22.68
C SER A 173 24.46 2.24 21.83
N SER A 174 24.90 2.19 20.58
CA SER A 174 24.60 1.11 19.64
C SER A 174 25.17 -0.26 20.06
N ASP A 175 25.39 -0.48 21.37
CA ASP A 175 26.01 -1.66 21.99
C ASP A 175 25.17 -2.94 21.81
N ALA A 176 24.01 -2.85 21.18
CA ALA A 176 23.34 -4.01 20.60
C ALA A 176 24.13 -4.65 19.43
N PHE A 177 25.16 -3.97 18.93
CA PHE A 177 26.23 -4.50 18.09
C PHE A 177 27.54 -4.53 18.87
N ALA A 178 27.56 -5.17 20.05
CA ALA A 178 28.80 -5.55 20.71
C ALA A 178 29.55 -6.53 19.78
N ILE A 179 30.31 -5.97 18.84
CA ILE A 179 31.41 -6.64 18.15
C ILE A 179 32.32 -7.12 19.28
N ASP A 180 32.63 -8.41 19.27
CA ASP A 180 33.56 -9.02 20.23
C ASP A 180 34.80 -8.11 20.32
N PRO A 181 35.26 -7.69 21.52
CA PRO A 181 36.48 -6.90 21.63
C PRO A 181 37.69 -7.56 20.95
N ASN A 182 37.67 -8.88 20.68
CA ASN A 182 38.67 -9.55 19.84
C ASN A 182 38.49 -9.38 18.32
N GLU A 183 37.30 -8.98 17.82
CA GLU A 183 37.07 -8.61 16.42
C GLU A 183 37.45 -7.14 16.13
N ALA A 184 37.55 -6.29 17.17
CA ALA A 184 37.92 -4.88 17.06
C ALA A 184 39.43 -4.62 16.89
N GLU A 185 40.28 -5.63 17.09
CA GLU A 185 41.74 -5.55 16.88
C GLU A 185 42.17 -5.92 15.46
N ALA A 186 41.24 -6.25 14.56
CA ALA A 186 41.57 -6.35 13.14
C ALA A 186 42.02 -4.95 12.68
N PRO A 187 43.25 -4.79 12.13
CA PRO A 187 43.63 -3.52 11.55
C PRO A 187 42.62 -3.23 10.44
N PHE A 188 41.82 -2.19 10.61
CA PHE A 188 41.02 -1.65 9.53
C PHE A 188 41.98 -1.48 8.34
N PRO A 189 41.66 -2.04 7.15
CA PRO A 189 42.47 -1.75 5.98
C PRO A 189 42.56 -0.24 5.90
N ALA A 190 43.79 0.28 5.77
CA ALA A 190 44.03 1.71 5.71
C ALA A 190 42.98 2.33 4.77
N ALA A 191 42.26 3.34 5.24
CA ALA A 191 41.25 4.00 4.45
C ALA A 191 41.88 4.33 3.09
N PRO A 192 41.20 4.00 1.97
CA PRO A 192 41.80 4.21 0.67
C PRO A 192 42.18 5.68 0.55
N GLU A 193 43.34 5.98 -0.03
CA GLU A 193 43.72 7.36 -0.30
C GLU A 193 42.75 7.94 -1.31
N PHE A 194 41.77 8.69 -0.80
CA PHE A 194 40.71 9.30 -1.59
C PHE A 194 41.27 10.23 -2.67
N ASP A 195 42.38 10.90 -2.41
CA ASP A 195 43.06 11.75 -3.39
C ASP A 195 43.63 10.93 -4.55
N ALA A 196 44.17 9.74 -4.28
CA ALA A 196 44.67 8.84 -5.32
C ALA A 196 43.52 8.25 -6.16
N LEU A 197 42.41 7.91 -5.52
CA LEU A 197 41.19 7.44 -6.22
C LEU A 197 40.55 8.53 -7.07
N LEU A 198 40.53 9.77 -6.57
CA LEU A 198 40.01 10.91 -7.32
C LEU A 198 40.90 11.22 -8.53
N GLN A 199 42.22 11.19 -8.35
CA GLN A 199 43.16 11.39 -9.45
C GLN A 199 43.07 10.26 -10.50
N SER A 200 42.88 9.00 -10.09
CA SER A 200 42.68 7.90 -11.05
C SER A 200 41.36 8.01 -11.80
N ALA A 201 40.27 8.36 -11.12
CA ALA A 201 38.96 8.54 -11.74
C ALA A 201 38.97 9.72 -12.74
N MET A 202 39.60 10.84 -12.39
CA MET A 202 39.74 11.98 -13.29
C MET A 202 40.68 11.69 -14.48
N ALA A 203 41.63 10.77 -14.33
CA ALA A 203 42.47 10.32 -15.44
C ALA A 203 41.73 9.40 -16.42
N GLU A 204 40.78 8.57 -15.95
CA GLU A 204 39.91 7.74 -16.81
C GLU A 204 38.82 8.57 -17.53
N GLU A 205 38.27 9.61 -16.91
CA GLU A 205 37.26 10.49 -17.54
C GLU A 205 37.81 11.32 -18.72
N ALA A 206 39.14 11.40 -18.87
CA ALA A 206 39.78 12.13 -19.95
C ALA A 206 39.71 11.44 -21.33
N GLU A 207 39.20 10.21 -21.45
CA GLU A 207 39.15 9.50 -22.74
C GLU A 207 37.75 9.40 -23.36
N PHE A 208 36.66 9.51 -22.59
CA PHE A 208 35.32 9.24 -23.12
C PHE A 208 34.67 10.43 -23.86
N THR A 209 33.89 10.13 -24.89
CA THR A 209 32.94 11.07 -25.52
C THR A 209 31.54 10.89 -24.92
N PRO A 210 30.73 11.96 -24.78
CA PRO A 210 29.38 11.88 -24.23
C PRO A 210 28.50 10.77 -24.85
N SER A 211 28.64 10.52 -26.15
CA SER A 211 27.89 9.44 -26.83
C SER A 211 28.28 8.01 -26.44
N GLU A 212 29.46 7.81 -25.85
CA GLU A 212 29.88 6.50 -25.33
C GLU A 212 29.19 6.15 -24.01
N ILE A 213 28.67 7.16 -23.29
CA ILE A 213 27.90 7.00 -22.06
C ILE A 213 26.43 6.78 -22.40
N ASP A 214 25.87 7.59 -23.30
CA ASP A 214 24.49 7.46 -23.78
C ASP A 214 24.35 8.02 -25.21
N PRO A 215 23.81 7.25 -26.17
CA PRO A 215 23.65 7.68 -27.55
C PRO A 215 22.77 8.94 -27.72
N ASP A 216 21.94 9.28 -26.74
CA ASP A 216 21.12 10.51 -26.76
C ASP A 216 21.96 11.80 -26.65
N TYR A 217 23.25 11.72 -26.28
CA TYR A 217 24.17 12.87 -26.18
C TYR A 217 25.12 13.03 -27.37
N ALA A 218 24.87 12.35 -28.49
CA ALA A 218 25.74 12.42 -29.68
C ALA A 218 25.89 13.82 -30.30
N ASP A 219 24.95 14.73 -30.01
CA ASP A 219 25.02 16.14 -30.43
C ASP A 219 26.08 16.94 -29.65
N LEU A 220 26.51 16.46 -28.48
CA LEU A 220 27.49 17.13 -27.61
C LEU A 220 28.94 16.75 -27.91
N ASP A 221 29.21 15.68 -28.66
CA ASP A 221 30.56 15.19 -28.96
C ASP A 221 31.43 16.22 -29.71
N ALA A 222 30.81 16.99 -30.62
CA ALA A 222 31.51 18.03 -31.38
C ALA A 222 31.97 19.19 -30.49
N ALA A 223 31.19 19.53 -29.47
CA ALA A 223 31.57 20.55 -28.48
C ALA A 223 32.60 20.00 -27.49
N TRP A 224 32.45 18.73 -27.08
CA TRP A 224 33.32 18.06 -26.12
C TRP A 224 34.76 17.89 -26.63
N SER A 225 34.92 17.55 -27.91
CA SER A 225 36.22 17.44 -28.58
C SER A 225 36.92 18.77 -28.80
N SER A 226 36.20 19.89 -28.82
CA SER A 226 36.77 21.25 -29.00
C SER A 226 37.28 21.90 -27.71
N SER A 227 36.96 21.31 -26.56
CA SER A 227 37.32 21.81 -25.22
C SER A 227 38.46 21.02 -24.55
N ARG A 228 39.04 20.03 -25.25
CA ARG A 228 40.27 19.33 -24.85
C ARG A 228 41.50 19.95 -25.49
#